data_AF-A0A3D0ZTM5-F1
#
_entry.id   AF-A0A3D0ZTM5-F1
#
_cell.length_a   1.000
_cell.length_b   1.000
_cell.length_c   1.000
_cell.angle_alpha   90.00
_cell.angle_beta   90.00
_cell.angle_gamma   90.00
#
_symmetry.space_group_name_H-M   'P 1'
#
loop_
_entity.id
_entity.type
_entity.pdbx_description
1 polymer ?
#
loop_
_entity_poly.entity_id
_entity_poly.type
_entity_poly.pdbx_seq_one_letter_code
_entity_poly.pdbx_strand_id
1 'polypeptide(L)'
;METAGIATVVIGSALDIVTWCNVPRYLHNDLPLGNPLGAPYDRTAQRKSIETAFQMISQMREPGVRMSDLAWPDGEDWKPVYGEVTEENRERLLQMGQENRTRRATDKAQGLKR
;
A
#
# COMPACT_ATOMS: atom_id res chain seq x y z
N MET A 1 -19.63 -7.16 -2.24
CA MET A 1 -18.85 -8.07 -3.10
C MET A 1 -18.96 -9.51 -2.62
N GLU A 2 -18.43 -9.86 -1.45
CA GLU A 2 -18.48 -11.24 -0.93
C GLU A 2 -19.91 -11.80 -0.79
N THR A 3 -20.83 -11.03 -0.22
CA THR A 3 -22.26 -11.41 -0.11
C THR A 3 -22.96 -11.58 -1.46
N ALA A 4 -22.41 -11.00 -2.53
CA ALA A 4 -22.89 -11.14 -3.90
C ALA A 4 -22.14 -12.25 -4.67
N GLY A 5 -21.34 -13.07 -4.00
CA GLY A 5 -20.59 -14.17 -4.60
C GLY A 5 -19.29 -13.75 -5.30
N ILE A 6 -18.80 -12.52 -5.09
CA ILE A 6 -17.55 -12.04 -5.69
C ILE A 6 -16.44 -12.11 -4.64
N ALA A 7 -15.48 -13.02 -4.88
CA ALA A 7 -14.28 -13.14 -4.04
C ALA A 7 -13.41 -11.88 -4.12
N THR A 8 -12.91 -11.46 -2.96
CA THR A 8 -12.21 -10.20 -2.72
C THR A 8 -10.95 -10.45 -1.90
N VAL A 9 -9.80 -10.06 -2.41
CA VAL A 9 -8.54 -10.06 -1.67
C VAL A 9 -7.88 -8.70 -1.87
N VAL A 10 -7.35 -8.14 -0.79
CA VAL A 10 -6.55 -6.91 -0.82
C VAL A 10 -5.09 -7.32 -0.73
N ILE A 11 -4.24 -6.72 -1.56
CA ILE A 11 -2.79 -6.85 -1.49
C ILE A 11 -2.22 -5.46 -1.19
N GLY A 12 -1.35 -5.34 -0.19
CA GLY A 12 -0.79 -4.05 0.16
C GLY A 12 0.25 -4.09 1.26
N SER A 13 0.70 -2.92 1.69
CA SER A 13 1.77 -2.77 2.70
C SER A 13 1.35 -1.94 3.92
N ALA A 14 0.08 -1.50 4.00
CA ALA A 14 -0.47 -0.73 5.13
C ALA A 14 -1.30 -1.63 6.06
N LEU A 15 -0.63 -2.37 6.94
CA LEU A 15 -1.25 -3.37 7.79
C LEU A 15 -2.27 -2.78 8.77
N ASP A 16 -1.94 -1.65 9.38
CA ASP A 16 -2.76 -0.94 10.37
C ASP A 16 -4.13 -0.52 9.80
N ILE A 17 -4.12 0.13 8.63
CA ILE A 17 -5.34 0.60 7.95
C ILE A 17 -6.23 -0.58 7.60
N VAL A 18 -5.67 -1.62 7.01
CA VAL A 18 -6.45 -2.76 6.50
C VAL A 18 -7.01 -3.61 7.64
N THR A 19 -6.27 -3.73 8.74
CA THR A 19 -6.74 -4.40 9.96
C THR A 19 -7.92 -3.64 10.56
N TRP A 20 -7.84 -2.30 10.62
CA TRP A 20 -8.96 -1.47 11.09
C TRP A 20 -10.21 -1.60 10.22
N CYS A 21 -10.04 -1.66 8.89
CA CYS A 21 -11.15 -1.82 7.95
C CYS A 21 -11.78 -3.23 7.96
N ASN A 22 -11.16 -4.21 8.62
CA ASN A 22 -11.61 -5.60 8.70
C ASN A 22 -11.97 -6.21 7.33
N VAL A 23 -11.04 -6.13 6.37
CA VAL A 23 -11.26 -6.63 5.02
C VAL A 23 -11.37 -8.17 4.99
N PRO A 24 -12.04 -8.77 3.97
CA PRO A 24 -12.25 -10.21 3.91
C PRO A 24 -10.96 -11.04 3.86
N ARG A 25 -9.97 -10.60 3.09
CA ARG A 25 -8.66 -11.29 2.97
C ARG A 25 -7.61 -10.24 2.67
N TYR A 26 -6.51 -10.25 3.40
CA TYR A 26 -5.40 -9.31 3.19
C TYR A 26 -4.07 -10.04 3.07
N LEU A 27 -3.44 -9.94 1.89
CA LEU A 27 -2.04 -10.30 1.72
C LEU A 27 -1.20 -9.08 2.04
N HIS A 28 -0.46 -9.16 3.14
CA HIS A 28 0.48 -8.12 3.53
C HIS A 28 1.85 -8.41 2.93
N ASN A 29 2.35 -7.48 2.12
CA ASN A 29 3.71 -7.45 1.64
C ASN A 29 4.43 -6.30 2.33
N ASP A 30 5.42 -6.62 3.17
CA ASP A 30 6.21 -5.65 3.91
C ASP A 30 7.26 -5.00 3.00
N LEU A 31 6.76 -4.14 2.12
CA LEU A 31 7.50 -3.47 1.05
C LEU A 31 7.19 -1.95 1.12
N PRO A 32 8.05 -1.09 0.54
CA PRO A 32 7.80 0.35 0.48
C PRO A 32 6.43 0.66 -0.11
N LEU A 33 5.66 1.54 0.55
CA LEU A 33 4.34 1.96 0.07
C LEU A 33 4.42 2.47 -1.38
N GLY A 34 3.45 2.06 -2.18
CA GLY A 34 3.44 2.27 -3.64
C GLY A 34 3.98 1.08 -4.43
N ASN A 35 4.62 0.11 -3.78
CA ASN A 35 5.13 -1.12 -4.41
C ASN A 35 4.49 -2.39 -3.82
N PRO A 36 3.15 -2.47 -3.73
CA PRO A 36 2.47 -3.51 -2.96
C PRO A 36 2.65 -4.91 -3.52
N LEU A 37 3.11 -5.07 -4.77
CA LEU A 37 3.30 -6.37 -5.41
C LEU A 37 4.77 -6.82 -5.45
N GLY A 38 5.72 -5.95 -5.14
CA GLY A 38 7.14 -6.18 -5.40
C GLY A 38 7.83 -4.94 -5.97
N ALA A 39 9.15 -4.99 -6.05
CA ALA A 39 9.95 -3.92 -6.64
C ALA A 39 9.58 -3.67 -8.12
N PRO A 40 9.81 -2.46 -8.65
CA PRO A 40 9.62 -2.16 -10.06
C PRO A 40 10.36 -3.18 -10.94
N TYR A 41 9.67 -3.68 -11.95
CA TYR A 41 10.17 -4.66 -12.93
C TYR A 41 10.57 -6.05 -12.39
N ASP A 42 10.44 -6.32 -11.08
CA ASP A 42 10.57 -7.67 -10.53
C ASP A 42 9.29 -8.48 -10.80
N ARG A 43 9.19 -8.98 -12.03
CA ARG A 43 8.04 -9.78 -12.48
C ARG A 43 7.88 -11.07 -11.68
N THR A 44 8.96 -11.61 -11.13
CA THR A 44 8.94 -12.86 -10.36
C THR A 44 8.27 -12.62 -9.01
N ALA A 45 8.70 -11.60 -8.27
CA ALA A 45 8.06 -11.22 -7.01
C ALA A 45 6.60 -10.81 -7.20
N GLN A 46 6.31 -9.99 -8.22
CA GLN A 46 4.95 -9.56 -8.57
C GLN A 46 4.02 -10.73 -8.87
N ARG A 47 4.51 -11.71 -9.63
CA ARG A 47 3.76 -12.93 -9.92
C ARG A 47 3.50 -13.75 -8.65
N LYS A 48 4.52 -13.96 -7.82
CA LYS A 48 4.40 -14.70 -6.56
C LYS A 48 3.39 -14.04 -5.62
N SER A 49 3.36 -12.71 -5.54
CA SER A 49 2.37 -11.98 -4.75
C SER A 49 0.94 -12.27 -5.23
N ILE A 50 0.70 -12.20 -6.53
CA ILE A 50 -0.63 -12.42 -7.11
C ILE A 50 -1.07 -13.87 -6.93
N GLU A 51 -0.18 -14.84 -7.19
CA GLU A 51 -0.47 -16.27 -7.01
C GLU A 51 -0.82 -16.58 -5.55
N THR A 52 -0.09 -16.01 -4.59
CA THR A 52 -0.38 -16.15 -3.16
C THR A 52 -1.76 -15.60 -2.80
N ALA A 53 -2.12 -14.42 -3.33
CA ALA A 53 -3.42 -13.82 -3.10
C ALA A 53 -4.57 -14.67 -3.67
N PHE A 54 -4.38 -15.28 -4.84
CA PHE A 54 -5.36 -16.22 -5.40
C PHE A 54 -5.48 -17.50 -4.57
N GLN A 55 -4.38 -18.04 -4.05
CA GLN A 55 -4.42 -19.20 -3.15
C GLN A 55 -5.19 -18.89 -1.86
N MET A 56 -5.11 -17.67 -1.33
CA MET A 56 -5.88 -17.27 -0.15
C MET A 56 -7.39 -17.32 -0.39
N ILE A 57 -7.87 -17.03 -1.59
CA ILE A 57 -9.30 -17.09 -1.92
C ILE A 57 -9.85 -18.51 -1.70
N SER A 58 -9.10 -19.55 -2.05
CA SER A 58 -9.53 -20.94 -1.88
C SER A 58 -9.29 -21.49 -0.48
N GLN A 59 -8.33 -20.95 0.26
CA GLN A 59 -7.91 -21.46 1.56
C GLN A 59 -8.57 -20.75 2.75
N MET A 60 -8.89 -19.45 2.62
CA MET A 60 -9.39 -18.63 3.73
C MET A 60 -10.89 -18.40 3.60
N ARG A 61 -11.64 -18.95 4.58
CA ARG A 61 -13.10 -18.80 4.69
C ARG A 61 -13.52 -17.67 5.63
N GLU A 62 -12.64 -17.29 6.55
CA GLU A 62 -12.87 -16.20 7.51
C GLU A 62 -11.97 -15.00 7.19
N PRO A 63 -12.37 -13.78 7.62
CA PRO A 63 -11.52 -12.60 7.59
C PRO A 63 -10.13 -12.84 8.17
N GLY A 64 -9.09 -12.38 7.49
CA GLY A 64 -7.74 -12.55 8.01
C GLY A 64 -6.63 -11.94 7.16
N VAL A 65 -5.44 -11.90 7.79
CA VAL A 65 -4.20 -11.40 7.22
C VAL A 65 -3.23 -12.55 7.00
N ARG A 66 -2.55 -12.57 5.86
CA ARG A 66 -1.38 -13.42 5.59
C ARG A 66 -0.18 -12.52 5.30
N MET A 67 0.92 -12.73 6.00
CA MET A 67 2.21 -12.10 5.68
C MET A 67 2.86 -12.88 4.54
N SER A 68 3.39 -12.20 3.53
CA SER A 68 4.26 -12.82 2.53
C SER A 68 5.71 -12.91 3.01
N ASP A 69 6.52 -13.64 2.25
CA ASP A 69 7.97 -13.75 2.40
C ASP A 69 8.72 -12.90 1.36
N LEU A 70 8.04 -11.93 0.72
CA LEU A 70 8.68 -11.03 -0.23
C LEU A 70 9.58 -10.04 0.51
N ALA A 71 10.78 -9.83 -0.02
CA ALA A 71 11.75 -8.88 0.49
C ALA A 71 12.04 -7.79 -0.55
N TRP A 72 12.33 -6.58 -0.07
CA TRP A 72 12.82 -5.52 -0.94
C TRP A 72 14.26 -5.82 -1.38
N PRO A 73 14.63 -5.67 -2.66
CA PRO A 73 15.97 -6.04 -3.15
C PRO A 73 17.11 -5.30 -2.45
N ASP A 74 16.88 -4.04 -2.07
CA ASP A 74 17.89 -3.20 -1.40
C ASP A 74 17.89 -3.36 0.14
N GLY A 75 17.19 -4.37 0.66
CA GLY A 75 17.08 -4.61 2.11
C GLY A 75 16.04 -3.73 2.80
N GLU A 76 16.18 -3.57 4.12
CA GLU A 76 15.18 -2.95 4.99
C GLU A 76 15.49 -1.51 5.40
N ASP A 77 16.59 -0.93 4.91
CA ASP A 77 17.05 0.42 5.28
C ASP A 77 16.04 1.53 4.94
N TRP A 78 15.09 1.24 4.05
CA TRP A 78 13.99 2.14 3.73
C TRP A 78 13.00 2.33 4.88
N LYS A 79 12.81 1.33 5.75
CA LYS A 79 11.80 1.33 6.82
C LYS A 79 11.93 2.51 7.78
N PRO A 80 13.11 2.77 8.41
CA PRO A 80 13.23 3.86 9.38
C PRO A 80 13.07 5.25 8.75
N VAL A 81 13.46 5.41 7.48
CA VAL A 81 13.45 6.71 6.80
C VAL A 81 12.14 6.97 6.04
N TYR A 82 11.26 5.98 5.92
CA TYR A 82 10.03 6.10 5.15
C TYR A 82 9.04 7.05 5.82
N GLY A 83 8.82 8.21 5.19
CA GLY A 83 7.90 9.22 5.72
C GLY A 83 8.38 9.88 7.01
N GLU A 84 9.66 9.72 7.36
CA GLU A 84 10.23 10.27 8.58
C GLU A 84 10.15 11.81 8.58
N VAL A 85 9.61 12.37 9.66
CA VAL A 85 9.60 13.81 9.91
C VAL A 85 10.62 14.10 11.00
N THR A 86 11.75 14.65 10.59
CA THR A 86 12.81 15.08 11.50
C THR A 86 12.71 16.58 11.74
N GLU A 87 13.46 17.10 12.72
CA GLU A 87 13.45 18.54 12.96
C GLU A 87 14.05 19.31 11.77
N GLU A 88 15.06 18.75 11.12
CA GLU A 88 15.74 19.33 9.96
C GLU A 88 14.84 19.41 8.72
N ASN A 89 13.87 18.49 8.57
CA ASN A 89 13.00 18.44 7.39
C ASN A 89 11.60 19.02 7.62
N ARG A 90 11.22 19.30 8.88
CA ARG A 90 9.86 19.71 9.27
C ARG A 90 9.37 20.94 8.51
N GLU A 91 10.15 22.02 8.52
CA GLU A 91 9.77 23.28 7.85
C GLU A 91 9.60 23.09 6.34
N ARG A 92 10.53 22.38 5.71
CA ARG A 92 10.48 22.04 4.28
C ARG A 92 9.21 21.24 3.94
N LEU A 93 8.89 20.22 4.74
CA LEU A 93 7.69 19.40 4.51
C LEU A 93 6.40 20.19 4.73
N LEU A 94 6.36 21.11 5.71
CA LEU A 94 5.24 22.01 5.92
C LEU A 94 5.01 22.92 4.72
N GLN A 95 6.07 23.53 4.18
CA GLN A 95 6.01 24.36 2.99
C GLN A 95 5.50 23.56 1.78
N MET A 96 6.08 22.39 1.50
CA MET A 96 5.61 21.49 0.43
C MET A 96 4.12 21.13 0.61
N GLY A 97 3.68 20.91 1.85
CA GLY A 97 2.28 20.66 2.17
C GLY A 97 1.36 21.85 1.84
N GLN A 98 1.79 23.08 2.15
CA GLN A 98 1.05 24.30 1.82
C GLN A 98 0.95 24.50 0.31
N GLU A 99 2.06 24.37 -0.42
CA GLU A 99 2.12 24.47 -1.88
C GLU A 99 1.20 23.43 -2.55
N ASN A 100 1.22 22.18 -2.06
CA ASN A 100 0.36 21.12 -2.55
C ASN A 100 -1.14 21.45 -2.35
N ARG A 101 -1.52 22.04 -1.20
CA ARG A 101 -2.91 22.47 -0.94
C ARG A 101 -3.33 23.62 -1.84
N THR A 102 -2.48 24.63 -2.02
CA THR A 102 -2.74 25.75 -2.92
C THR A 102 -2.90 25.27 -4.36
N ARG A 103 -2.00 24.40 -4.85
CA ARG A 103 -2.09 23.83 -6.20
C ARG A 103 -3.39 23.05 -6.39
N ARG A 104 -3.78 22.20 -5.44
CA ARG A 104 -5.05 21.46 -5.50
C ARG A 104 -6.27 22.38 -5.50
N ALA A 105 -6.23 23.50 -4.77
CA ALA A 105 -7.30 24.49 -4.78
C ALA A 105 -7.41 25.21 -6.14
N THR A 106 -6.27 25.58 -6.73
CA THR A 106 -6.21 26.17 -8.08
C THR A 106 -6.70 25.19 -9.16
N ASP A 107 -6.20 23.96 -9.17
CA ASP A 107 -6.63 22.89 -10.10
C ASP A 107 -8.16 22.74 -10.02
N LYS A 108 -8.71 22.67 -8.81
CA LYS A 108 -10.16 22.56 -8.57
C LYS A 108 -10.93 23.78 -9.09
N ALA A 109 -10.43 25.00 -8.87
CA ALA A 109 -11.06 26.23 -9.34
C ALA A 109 -11.05 26.35 -10.88
N GLN A 110 -10.02 25.78 -11.54
CA GLN A 110 -9.90 25.70 -12.99
C GLN A 110 -10.70 24.53 -13.60
N GLY A 111 -11.41 23.74 -12.78
CA GLY A 111 -12.19 22.60 -13.25
C GLY A 111 -11.35 21.36 -13.62
N LEU A 112 -10.04 21.38 -13.33
CA LEU A 112 -9.17 20.21 -13.48
C LEU A 112 -9.50 19.21 -12.39
N LYS A 113 -10.10 18.07 -12.77
CA LYS A 113 -10.27 16.93 -11.89
C LYS A 113 -9.00 16.08 -11.93
N ARG A 114 -8.29 16.00 -10.81
CA ARG A 114 -7.32 14.94 -10.55
C ARG A 114 -8.04 13.68 -10.12
#